data_AF-A0A957IGT9-F1
#
_entry.id   AF-A0A957IGT9-F1
#
_cell.length_a   1.000
_cell.length_b   1.000
_cell.length_c   1.000
_cell.angle_alpha   90.00
_cell.angle_beta   90.00
_cell.angle_gamma   90.00
#
_symmetry.space_group_name_H-M   'P 1'
#
loop_
_entity.id
_entity.type
_entity.pdbx_description
1 polymer ?
#
loop_
_entity_poly.entity_id
_entity_poly.type
_entity_poly.pdbx_seq_one_letter_code
_entity_poly.pdbx_strand_id
1 'polypeptide(L)'
;LIAMSGVRRATIYKLASTAHEAELDVMSGMVRQDENGRWWVGGHDLENWLAAHAGEEVVFVMGSPDDDRPIKTRTCRTCGRDYEDLECPYCRANRIRLRGHA
;
A
#
# COMPACT_ATOMS: atom_id res chain seq x y z
N LEU A 1 -15.43 18.41 -1.03
CA LEU A 1 -14.09 17.84 -1.23
C LEU A 1 -14.04 16.55 -0.43
N ILE A 2 -14.14 15.39 -1.09
CA ILE A 2 -13.89 14.11 -0.41
C ILE A 2 -12.40 14.14 -0.06
N ALA A 3 -12.05 14.04 1.23
CA ALA A 3 -10.66 14.10 1.67
C ALA A 3 -9.88 12.95 1.02
N MET A 4 -8.93 13.28 0.14
CA MET A 4 -8.17 12.29 -0.63
C MET A 4 -7.29 11.42 0.28
N SER A 5 -6.90 11.92 1.45
CA SER A 5 -6.29 11.16 2.56
C SER A 5 -7.13 9.96 2.98
N GLY A 6 -8.46 10.07 2.99
CA GLY A 6 -9.35 8.96 3.39
C GLY A 6 -9.23 7.74 2.46
N VAL A 7 -9.18 7.97 1.14
CA VAL A 7 -9.03 6.90 0.14
C VAL A 7 -7.64 6.26 0.24
N ARG A 8 -6.59 7.07 0.34
CA ARG A 8 -5.21 6.57 0.42
C ARG A 8 -4.97 5.76 1.68
N ARG A 9 -5.47 6.25 2.82
CA ARG A 9 -5.46 5.55 4.10
C ARG A 9 -6.13 4.18 4.00
N ALA A 10 -7.32 4.11 3.41
CA ALA A 10 -8.03 2.85 3.21
C ALA A 10 -7.22 1.86 2.34
N THR A 11 -6.59 2.34 1.26
CA THR A 11 -5.75 1.51 0.38
C THR A 11 -4.52 0.96 1.11
N ILE A 12 -3.83 1.78 1.91
CA ILE A 12 -2.65 1.36 2.69
C ILE A 12 -3.03 0.27 3.68
N TYR A 13 -4.13 0.43 4.43
CA TYR A 13 -4.56 -0.59 5.37
C TYR A 13 -5.05 -1.87 4.69
N LYS A 14 -5.68 -1.76 3.52
CA LYS A 14 -6.05 -2.93 2.72
C LYS A 14 -4.81 -3.72 2.28
N LEU A 15 -3.76 -3.04 1.80
CA LEU A 15 -2.50 -3.69 1.43
C LEU A 15 -1.86 -4.41 2.62
N ALA A 16 -1.83 -3.77 3.79
CA ALA A 16 -1.31 -4.40 5.01
C ALA A 16 -2.10 -5.66 5.39
N SER A 17 -3.44 -5.62 5.31
CA SER A 17 -4.30 -6.80 5.57
C SER A 17 -4.01 -7.93 4.58
N THR A 18 -3.96 -7.63 3.28
CA THR A 18 -3.70 -8.64 2.25
C THR A 18 -2.30 -9.25 2.38
N ALA A 19 -1.29 -8.44 2.76
CA ALA A 19 0.06 -8.96 3.00
C ALA A 19 0.09 -9.90 4.21
N HIS A 20 -0.60 -9.56 5.32
CA HIS A 20 -0.75 -10.45 6.45
C HIS A 20 -1.48 -11.76 6.10
N GLU A 21 -2.55 -11.69 5.32
CA GLU A 21 -3.29 -12.87 4.83
C GLU A 21 -2.42 -13.78 3.94
N ALA A 22 -1.42 -13.20 3.27
CA ALA A 22 -0.44 -13.92 2.46
C ALA A 22 0.78 -14.39 3.27
N GLU A 23 0.72 -14.35 4.60
CA GLU A 23 1.81 -14.74 5.50
C GLU A 23 3.10 -13.93 5.30
N LEU A 24 2.99 -12.70 4.80
CA LEU A 24 4.11 -11.76 4.72
C LEU A 24 4.26 -10.98 6.02
N ASP A 25 5.50 -10.64 6.34
CA ASP A 25 5.81 -9.77 7.46
C ASP A 25 5.48 -8.31 7.12
N VAL A 26 4.64 -7.70 7.96
CA VAL A 26 4.17 -6.31 7.81
C VAL A 26 4.47 -5.54 9.07
N MET A 27 5.10 -4.37 8.92
CA MET A 27 5.35 -3.43 10.00
C MET A 27 4.54 -2.15 9.78
N SER A 28 3.72 -1.75 10.75
CA SER A 28 2.88 -0.55 10.65
C SER A 28 2.93 0.31 11.91
N GLY A 29 2.94 1.63 11.72
CA GLY A 29 2.98 2.59 12.82
C GLY A 29 3.81 3.83 12.49
N MET A 30 3.97 4.70 13.49
CA MET A 30 4.83 5.88 13.35
C MET A 30 6.30 5.47 13.38
N VAL A 31 7.07 5.96 12.42
CA VAL A 31 8.53 5.84 12.43
C VAL A 31 9.08 6.80 13.46
N ARG A 32 9.87 6.28 14.41
CA ARG A 32 10.57 7.08 15.42
C ARG A 32 11.96 6.53 15.65
N GLN A 33 12.87 7.41 16.04
CA GLN A 33 14.16 7.01 16.59
C GLN A 33 14.09 7.15 18.11
N ASP A 34 14.60 6.18 18.86
CA ASP A 34 14.74 6.31 20.31
C ASP A 34 16.02 7.06 20.70
N GLU A 35 16.19 7.27 22.01
CA GLU A 35 17.35 7.98 22.58
C GLU A 35 18.69 7.28 22.34
N ASN A 36 18.68 5.98 22.05
CA ASN A 36 19.88 5.19 21.73
C ASN A 36 20.16 5.15 20.22
N GLY A 37 19.39 5.88 19.41
CA GLY A 37 19.55 5.94 17.96
C GLY A 37 18.87 4.81 17.21
N ARG A 38 18.06 3.98 17.86
CA ARG A 38 17.44 2.81 17.23
C ARG A 38 16.13 3.15 16.56
N TRP A 39 15.89 2.59 15.39
CA TRP A 39 14.69 2.84 14.61
C TRP A 39 13.54 1.92 15.02
N TRP A 40 12.38 2.53 15.26
CA TRP A 40 11.14 1.85 15.59
C TRP A 40 10.04 2.25 14.60
N VAL A 41 9.17 1.30 14.26
CA VAL A 41 7.92 1.56 13.55
C VAL A 41 6.78 1.05 14.42
N GLY A 42 5.99 1.98 14.96
CA GLY A 42 5.00 1.63 15.99
C GLY A 42 5.68 1.00 17.21
N GLY A 43 5.30 -0.25 17.50
CA GLY A 43 5.88 -1.06 18.58
C GLY A 43 7.01 -1.99 18.14
N HIS A 44 7.42 -1.95 16.88
CA HIS A 44 8.42 -2.87 16.32
C HIS A 44 9.77 -2.20 16.14
N ASP A 45 10.80 -2.99 16.39
CA ASP A 45 12.19 -2.62 16.27
C ASP A 45 12.70 -2.98 14.86
N LEU A 46 13.02 -1.96 14.06
CA LEU A 46 13.32 -2.14 12.64
C LEU A 46 14.65 -2.88 12.44
N GLU A 47 15.66 -2.58 13.26
CA GLU A 47 16.98 -3.18 13.13
C GLU A 47 16.94 -4.67 13.43
N ASN A 48 16.25 -5.06 14.50
CA ASN A 48 16.08 -6.48 14.85
C ASN A 48 15.28 -7.24 13.79
N TRP A 49 14.26 -6.61 13.21
CA TRP A 49 13.49 -7.19 12.12
C TRP A 49 14.34 -7.39 10.86
N LEU A 50 15.14 -6.39 10.47
CA LEU A 50 16.08 -6.52 9.34
C LEU A 50 17.14 -7.59 9.59
N ALA A 51 17.66 -7.69 10.82
CA ALA A 51 18.63 -8.71 11.20
C ALA A 51 18.06 -10.13 11.07
N ALA A 52 16.77 -10.32 11.34
CA ALA A 52 16.10 -11.61 11.17
C ALA A 52 15.99 -12.04 9.68
N HIS A 53 15.95 -11.08 8.76
CA HIS A 53 15.89 -11.31 7.30
C HIS A 53 17.25 -11.10 6.60
N ALA A 54 18.36 -11.19 7.35
CA ALA A 54 19.69 -10.98 6.79
C ALA A 54 20.02 -11.99 5.68
N GLY A 55 20.30 -11.47 4.48
CA GLY A 55 20.62 -12.29 3.30
C GLY A 55 19.41 -12.62 2.40
N GLU A 56 18.21 -12.17 2.77
CA GLU A 56 17.01 -12.30 1.94
C GLU A 56 16.87 -11.12 0.96
N GLU A 57 16.25 -11.36 -0.19
CA GLU A 57 15.78 -10.28 -1.06
C GLU A 57 14.45 -9.74 -0.51
N VAL A 58 14.42 -8.46 -0.17
CA VAL A 58 13.28 -7.83 0.50
C VAL A 58 12.71 -6.68 -0.33
N VAL A 59 11.38 -6.53 -0.33
CA VAL A 59 10.66 -5.42 -0.95
C VAL A 59 10.02 -4.55 0.13
N PHE A 60 10.44 -3.29 0.23
CA PHE A 60 9.81 -2.32 1.14
C PHE A 60 8.77 -1.47 0.40
N VAL A 61 7.55 -1.46 0.93
CA VAL A 61 6.47 -0.58 0.46
C VAL A 61 6.14 0.40 1.58
N MET A 62 6.31 1.69 1.31
CA MET A 62 6.01 2.76 2.27
C MET A 62 4.97 3.72 1.69
N GLY A 63 3.95 4.01 2.48
CA GLY A 63 2.92 5.01 2.16
C GLY A 63 2.52 5.77 3.41
N SER A 64 2.42 7.10 3.32
CA SER A 64 1.85 7.91 4.40
C SER A 64 0.32 7.87 4.31
N PRO A 65 -0.38 7.47 5.39
CA PRO A 65 -1.84 7.54 5.46
C PRO A 65 -2.40 8.95 5.29
N ASP A 66 -1.62 9.96 5.67
CA ASP A 66 -2.03 11.37 5.68
C ASP A 66 -1.52 12.13 4.44
N ASP A 67 -1.13 11.41 3.38
CA ASP A 67 -0.68 12.02 2.13
C ASP A 67 -1.88 12.55 1.31
N ASP A 68 -2.04 13.87 1.39
CA ASP A 68 -3.08 14.65 0.70
C ASP A 68 -2.71 15.06 -0.73
N ARG A 69 -1.62 14.54 -1.32
CA ARG A 69 -1.31 14.86 -2.72
C ARG A 69 -2.45 14.40 -3.65
N PRO A 70 -2.78 15.20 -4.68
CA PRO A 70 -3.79 14.85 -5.68
C PRO A 70 -3.58 13.45 -6.24
N ILE A 71 -4.67 12.68 -6.29
CA ILE A 71 -4.65 11.40 -6.99
C ILE A 71 -4.45 11.72 -8.48
N LYS A 72 -3.44 11.10 -9.09
CA LYS A 72 -3.15 11.34 -10.50
C LYS A 72 -4.18 10.65 -11.38
N THR A 73 -4.90 11.42 -12.16
CA THR A 73 -5.76 10.91 -13.23
C THR A 73 -4.91 10.26 -14.33
N ARG A 74 -5.35 9.10 -14.81
CA ARG A 74 -4.73 8.32 -15.88
C ARG A 74 -5.76 8.01 -16.94
N THR A 75 -5.37 8.04 -18.21
CA THR A 75 -6.22 7.58 -19.30
C THR A 75 -5.98 6.10 -19.60
N CYS A 76 -7.05 5.31 -19.64
CA CYS A 76 -6.96 3.88 -19.90
C CYS A 76 -6.56 3.61 -21.35
N ARG A 77 -5.46 2.88 -21.57
CA ARG A 77 -5.01 2.50 -22.92
C ARG A 77 -5.95 1.51 -23.63
N THR A 78 -6.84 0.84 -22.91
CA THR A 78 -7.79 -0.13 -23.47
C THR A 78 -9.12 0.50 -23.87
N CYS A 79 -9.66 1.41 -23.07
CA CYS A 79 -11.00 1.98 -23.31
C CYS A 79 -11.05 3.51 -23.42
N GLY A 80 -9.92 4.20 -23.29
CA GLY A 80 -9.80 5.64 -23.44
C GLY A 80 -10.40 6.48 -22.31
N ARG A 81 -10.99 5.87 -21.27
CA ARG A 81 -11.58 6.60 -20.14
C ARG A 81 -10.52 6.98 -19.11
N ASP A 82 -10.72 8.14 -18.51
CA ASP A 82 -9.94 8.58 -17.35
C ASP A 82 -10.37 7.85 -16.07
N TYR A 83 -9.39 7.56 -15.23
CA TYR A 83 -9.57 6.89 -13.95
C TYR A 83 -8.46 7.29 -12.96
N GLU A 84 -8.75 7.11 -11.68
CA GLU A 84 -7.86 7.49 -10.56
C GLU A 84 -7.35 6.29 -9.75
N ASP A 85 -7.91 5.10 -10.01
CA ASP A 85 -7.57 3.85 -9.33
C ASP A 85 -6.27 3.22 -9.90
N LEU A 86 -5.76 2.15 -9.26
CA LEU A 86 -4.60 1.39 -9.72
C LEU A 86 -4.83 0.73 -11.08
N GLU A 87 -6.06 0.27 -11.33
CA GLU A 87 -6.50 -0.29 -12.59
C GLU A 87 -7.78 0.37 -13.09
N CYS A 88 -8.01 0.40 -14.41
CA CYS A 88 -9.22 0.98 -14.98
C CYS A 88 -10.46 0.24 -14.46
N PRO A 89 -11.35 0.88 -13.67
CA PRO A 89 -12.46 0.19 -13.02
C PRO A 89 -13.48 -0.33 -14.04
N TYR A 90 -13.62 0.35 -15.17
CA TYR A 90 -14.50 -0.05 -16.26
C TYR A 90 -14.02 -1.32 -16.97
N CYS A 91 -12.72 -1.40 -17.28
CA CYS A 91 -12.13 -2.59 -17.90
C CYS A 91 -12.09 -3.76 -16.91
N ARG A 92 -11.81 -3.49 -15.64
CA ARG A 92 -11.87 -4.49 -14.56
C ARG A 92 -13.27 -5.09 -14.44
N ALA A 93 -14.30 -4.26 -14.31
CA ALA A 93 -15.69 -4.70 -14.22
C ALA A 93 -16.11 -5.52 -15.46
N ASN A 94 -15.69 -5.09 -16.65
CA ASN A 94 -15.93 -5.86 -17.87
C ASN A 94 -15.22 -7.22 -17.86
N ARG A 95 -13.97 -7.31 -17.41
CA ARG A 95 -13.28 -8.62 -17.28
C ARG A 95 -14.01 -9.52 -16.30
N ILE A 96 -14.41 -9.01 -15.13
CA ILE A 96 -15.15 -9.79 -14.14
C ILE A 96 -16.46 -10.31 -14.73
N ARG A 97 -17.21 -9.45 -15.42
CA ARG A 97 -18.46 -9.82 -16.09
C ARG A 97 -18.25 -10.88 -17.18
N LEU A 98 -17.17 -10.78 -17.94
CA LEU A 98 -16.91 -11.65 -19.10
C LEU A 98 -16.21 -12.97 -18.74
N ARG A 99 -15.42 -13.00 -17.67
CA ARG A 99 -14.53 -14.12 -17.34
C ARG A 99 -14.71 -14.68 -15.93
N GLY A 100 -15.59 -14.10 -15.10
CA GLY A 100 -15.68 -14.43 -13.67
C GLY A 100 -14.62 -13.70 -12.84
N HIS A 101 -14.54 -14.02 -11.54
CA HIS A 101 -13.55 -13.41 -10.65
C HIS A 101 -12.13 -13.73 -11.16
N ALA A 102 -11.33 -12.67 -11.31
CA ALA A 102 -9.89 -12.74 -11.49
C ALA A 102 -9.24 -12.17 -10.22
#